data_AF-A0A653I672-F1
#
_entry.id   AF-A0A653I672-F1
#
_cell.length_a   1.000
_cell.length_b   1.000
_cell.length_c   1.000
_cell.angle_alpha   90.00
_cell.angle_beta   90.00
_cell.angle_gamma   90.00
#
_symmetry.space_group_name_H-M   'P 1'
#
loop_
_entity.id
_entity.type
_entity.pdbx_description
1 polymer ?
#
loop_
_entity_poly.entity_id
_entity_poly.type
_entity_poly.pdbx_seq_one_letter_code
_entity_poly.pdbx_strand_id
1 'polypeptide(L)' 'MKTPYDQYQGTALWQVISKAIDELVDNDDLEERTTHEHIVGYLCSKLEDQIKDGK' A
#
# COMPACT_ATOMS: atom_id res chain seq x y z
N MET A 1 -7.68 7.17 -13.26
CA MET A 1 -8.97 6.74 -12.66
C MET A 1 -8.87 7.05 -11.19
N LYS A 2 -9.80 7.81 -10.59
CA LYS A 2 -9.67 8.19 -9.18
C LYS A 2 -9.98 7.00 -8.28
N THR A 3 -9.05 6.65 -7.40
CA THR A 3 -9.25 5.63 -6.36
C THR A 3 -9.39 6.30 -4.99
N PRO A 4 -10.01 5.64 -4.00
CA PRO A 4 -10.00 6.13 -2.61
C PRO A 4 -8.59 6.31 -2.03
N TYR A 5 -7.59 5.73 -2.68
CA TYR A 5 -6.21 5.68 -2.22
C TYR A 5 -5.29 6.70 -2.91
N ASP A 6 -5.82 7.53 -3.82
CA ASP A 6 -5.04 8.55 -4.53
C ASP A 6 -4.31 9.49 -3.57
N GLN A 7 -4.88 9.74 -2.38
CA GLN A 7 -4.26 10.57 -1.33
C GLN A 7 -2.93 10.01 -0.79
N TYR A 8 -2.69 8.71 -0.94
CA TYR A 8 -1.47 8.06 -0.49
C TYR A 8 -0.39 8.02 -1.57
N GLN A 9 -0.76 8.17 -2.84
CA GLN A 9 0.19 8.10 -3.95
C GLN A 9 1.30 9.15 -3.81
N GLY A 10 2.55 8.72 -3.95
CA GLY A 10 3.72 9.60 -3.82
C GLY A 10 4.13 9.93 -2.39
N THR A 11 3.39 9.49 -1.37
CA THR A 11 3.83 9.61 0.04
C THR A 11 4.98 8.65 0.35
N ALA A 12 5.77 8.94 1.38
CA ALA A 12 6.83 8.03 1.82
C ALA A 12 6.29 6.65 2.24
N LEU A 13 5.12 6.62 2.91
CA LEU A 13 4.46 5.37 3.30
C LEU A 13 4.11 4.51 2.09
N TRP A 14 3.52 5.13 1.06
CA TRP A 14 3.22 4.45 -0.20
C TRP A 14 4.46 3.85 -0.85
N GLN A 15 5.55 4.62 -0.96
CA GLN A 15 6.78 4.15 -1.59
C GLN A 15 7.37 2.94 -0.86
N VAL A 16 7.38 2.97 0.49
CA VAL A 16 7.89 1.85 1.30
C VAL A 16 7.03 0.60 1.12
N ILE A 17 5.70 0.74 1.20
CA ILE A 17 4.79 -0.41 1.07
C ILE A 17 4.80 -0.97 -0.36
N SER A 18 4.74 -0.10 -1.37
CA SER A 18 4.79 -0.50 -2.79
C SER A 18 6.05 -1.32 -3.08
N LYS A 19 7.22 -0.82 -2.66
CA LYS A 19 8.48 -1.55 -2.80
C LYS A 19 8.48 -2.88 -2.04
N ALA A 20 7.91 -2.93 -0.84
CA ALA A 20 7.84 -4.19 -0.08
C ALA A 20 6.91 -5.22 -0.76
N ILE A 21 5.80 -4.79 -1.36
CA ILE A 21 4.93 -5.67 -2.14
C ILE A 21 5.64 -6.14 -3.41
N ASP A 22 6.33 -5.25 -4.14
CA ASP A 22 7.13 -5.62 -5.31
C ASP A 22 8.17 -6.70 -4.95
N GLU A 23 8.91 -6.52 -3.85
CA GLU A 23 9.90 -7.49 -3.39
C GLU A 23 9.29 -8.86 -3.04
N LEU A 24 8.07 -8.89 -2.50
CA LEU A 24 7.36 -10.15 -2.20
C LEU A 24 6.86 -10.84 -3.47
N VAL A 25 6.43 -10.08 -4.47
CA VAL A 25 6.02 -10.63 -5.78
C VAL A 25 7.23 -11.16 -6.53
N ASP A 26 8.32 -10.39 -6.56
CA ASP A 26 9.58 -10.77 -7.23
C ASP A 26 10.21 -12.04 -6.63
N ASN A 27 10.01 -12.28 -5.33
CA ASN A 27 10.49 -13.46 -4.63
C ASN A 27 9.51 -14.66 -4.68
N ASP A 28 8.41 -14.56 -5.43
CA ASP A 28 7.31 -15.56 -5.48
C ASP A 28 6.66 -15.84 -4.10
N ASP A 29 6.84 -14.96 -3.11
CA ASP A 29 6.25 -15.07 -1.78
C ASP A 29 4.76 -14.68 -1.78
N LEU A 30 4.36 -13.83 -2.73
CA LEU A 30 3.00 -13.31 -2.88
C LEU A 30 2.58 -13.22 -4.35
N GLU A 31 1.35 -13.64 -4.65
CA GLU A 31 0.69 -13.40 -5.95
C GLU A 31 -0.37 -12.30 -5.79
N GLU A 32 -0.25 -11.22 -6.54
CA GLU A 32 -1.27 -10.16 -6.55
C GLU A 32 -2.51 -10.58 -7.32
N ARG A 33 -3.68 -10.51 -6.66
CA ARG A 33 -4.99 -10.89 -7.26
C ARG A 33 -5.88 -9.70 -7.60
N THR A 34 -5.36 -8.49 -7.44
CA THR A 34 -5.99 -7.22 -7.78
C THR A 34 -4.87 -6.24 -8.15
N THR A 35 -5.19 -4.99 -8.49
CA THR A 35 -4.16 -4.02 -8.88
C THR A 35 -3.23 -3.69 -7.71
N HIS A 36 -1.94 -3.52 -8.02
CA HIS A 36 -0.91 -3.15 -7.05
C HIS A 36 -1.31 -1.90 -6.26
N GLU A 37 -1.83 -0.88 -6.94
CA GLU A 37 -2.28 0.37 -6.30
C GLU A 37 -3.42 0.16 -5.31
N HIS A 38 -4.29 -0.83 -5.53
CA HIS A 38 -5.35 -1.16 -4.59
C HIS A 38 -4.78 -1.79 -3.32
N ILE A 39 -3.83 -2.72 -3.46
CA ILE A 39 -3.18 -3.41 -2.33
C ILE A 39 -2.39 -2.39 -1.50
N VAL A 40 -1.50 -1.64 -2.15
CA VAL A 40 -0.67 -0.61 -1.50
C VAL A 40 -1.55 0.44 -0.82
N GLY A 41 -2.59 0.92 -1.52
CA GLY A 41 -3.52 1.91 -1.01
C GLY A 41 -4.29 1.45 0.23
N TYR A 42 -4.78 0.21 0.22
CA TYR A 42 -5.46 -0.39 1.38
C TYR A 42 -4.53 -0.51 2.58
N LEU A 43 -3.28 -0.95 2.38
CA LEU A 43 -2.30 -1.07 3.46
C LEU A 43 -1.91 0.30 4.03
N CYS A 44 -1.75 1.31 3.17
CA CYS A 44 -1.53 2.69 3.60
C CYS A 44 -2.66 3.18 4.51
N SER A 45 -3.94 2.97 4.12
CA SER A 45 -5.07 3.43 4.92
C SER A 45 -5.12 2.75 6.29
N LYS A 46 -4.85 1.44 6.35
CA LYS A 46 -4.84 0.69 7.62
C LYS A 46 -3.75 1.18 8.58
N LEU A 47 -2.56 1.47 8.07
CA LEU A 47 -1.47 1.97 8.91
C LEU A 47 -1.70 3.41 9.36
N GLU A 48 -2.25 4.25 8.49
CA GLU A 48 -2.60 5.62 8.85
C GLU A 48 -3.69 5.68 9.93
N ASP A 49 -4.72 4.82 9.83
CA ASP A 49 -5.76 4.68 10.86
C ASP A 49 -5.14 4.30 12.21
N GLN A 50 -4.20 3.34 12.23
CA GLN A 50 -3.50 2.95 13.47
C GLN A 50 -2.65 4.08 14.07
N ILE A 51 -1.97 4.88 13.23
CA ILE A 51 -1.18 6.04 13.70
C ILE A 51 -2.09 7.14 14.24
N LYS A 52 -3.31 7.30 13.72
CA LYS A 52 -4.28 8.29 14.21
C LYS A 52 -4.99 7.85 15.50
N ASP A 53 -5.27 6.55 15.63
CA ASP A 53 -5.93 5.97 16.81
C ASP A 53 -4.95 5.78 17.98
N GLY A 54 -3.66 5.63 17.71
CA GLY A 54 -2.59 5.67 18.69
C GLY A 54 -2.13 7.12 18.92
N LYS A 55 -2.53 7.72 20.04
CA LYS A 55 -1.81 8.87 20.61
C LYS A 55 -0.32 8.62 20.74
#